data_AF-A0A6N2SEP9-F1
#
_entry.id   AF-A0A6N2SEP9-F1
#
_cell.length_a   1.000
_cell.length_b   1.000
_cell.length_c   1.000
_cell.angle_alpha   90.00
_cell.angle_beta   90.00
_cell.angle_gamma   90.00
#
_symmetry.space_group_name_H-M   'P 1'
#
loop_
_entity.id
_entity.type
_entity.pdbx_description
1 polymer ?
#
loop_
_entity_poly.entity_id
_entity_poly.type
_entity_poly.pdbx_seq_one_letter_code
_entity_poly.pdbx_strand_id
1 'polypeptide(L)'
;MATKGTWKDPAKILPDEITKKRMEEILNHYPVLEQQGYEHSKEQLYWMLQWQFNNDTVNMLLSSGASSQDMDFLRLIIFLMGSSYVRDNYMNKDFCYEEVITKVRKDLAAGDAGELLQKLKNLEEQRAKLEASYEMDMKFLRQKFDSDKNLFEKDLTHAMEMNRIKEDFHMKEKGKLMEELAELRKEKEEYSARLKYLEAENSRIRESHHDQEKNMKTGFPMEIPKTRKGFWFSKLRRRQKDKKEKDLIYVRAVKDNGYSIDQLQFLKFATESGITLSELETLANPKIPLARMKLLCKLFFSRHGIEQPFPEEENEDESENASDSDHKITSFSEENEKDEREDVNEE
;
A
#
# COMPACT_ATOMS: atom_id res chain seq x y z
N MET A 1 59.41 -12.84 -29.25
CA MET A 1 59.41 -11.50 -29.88
C MET A 1 58.57 -10.59 -29.01
N ALA A 2 59.21 -9.78 -28.17
CA ALA A 2 58.51 -8.83 -27.31
C ALA A 2 57.95 -7.70 -28.18
N THR A 3 56.64 -7.52 -28.14
CA THR A 3 55.96 -6.38 -28.75
C THR A 3 56.55 -5.11 -28.14
N LYS A 4 57.22 -4.30 -28.98
CA LYS A 4 57.61 -2.93 -28.63
C LYS A 4 56.35 -2.22 -28.15
N GLY A 5 56.26 -1.95 -26.84
CA GLY A 5 55.20 -1.13 -26.29
C GLY A 5 55.24 0.23 -26.97
N THR A 6 54.28 0.47 -27.85
CA THR A 6 54.00 1.81 -28.39
C THR A 6 53.33 2.59 -27.27
N TRP A 7 54.14 3.20 -26.41
CA TRP A 7 53.67 4.10 -25.38
C TRP A 7 53.02 5.32 -26.06
N LYS A 8 51.80 5.63 -25.62
CA LYS A 8 50.87 6.53 -26.31
C LYS A 8 51.48 7.93 -26.44
N ASP A 9 51.47 8.43 -27.66
CA ASP A 9 51.85 9.78 -28.07
C ASP A 9 51.36 10.84 -27.05
N PRO A 10 52.25 11.51 -26.29
CA PRO A 10 51.86 12.52 -25.30
C PRO A 10 51.09 13.70 -25.92
N ALA A 11 51.14 13.87 -27.24
CA ALA A 11 50.30 14.82 -27.96
C ALA A 11 48.78 14.56 -27.86
N LYS A 12 48.35 13.35 -27.46
CA LYS A 12 46.93 13.00 -27.30
C LYS A 12 46.35 13.33 -25.93
N ILE A 13 47.18 13.64 -24.93
CA ILE A 13 46.72 14.12 -23.63
C ILE A 13 46.95 15.63 -23.66
N LEU A 14 45.93 16.40 -24.07
CA LEU A 14 46.01 17.86 -24.11
C LEU A 14 46.40 18.36 -22.71
N PRO A 15 47.60 18.96 -22.53
CA PRO A 15 47.94 19.58 -21.25
C PRO A 15 46.97 20.71 -20.98
N ASP A 16 46.55 20.86 -19.72
CA ASP A 16 45.85 22.07 -19.29
C ASP A 16 46.74 23.31 -19.57
N GLU A 17 46.11 24.48 -19.72
CA GLU A 17 46.85 25.71 -20.10
C GLU A 17 47.96 26.05 -19.09
N ILE A 18 47.80 25.62 -17.84
CA ILE A 18 48.77 25.79 -16.75
C ILE A 18 50.01 24.92 -16.99
N THR A 19 49.83 23.62 -17.29
CA THR A 19 50.96 22.72 -17.58
C THR A 19 51.70 23.14 -18.84
N LYS A 20 50.99 23.64 -19.88
CA LYS A 20 51.64 24.18 -21.08
C LYS A 20 52.59 25.33 -20.76
N LYS A 21 52.12 26.34 -20.02
CA LYS A 21 52.93 27.49 -19.64
C LYS A 21 54.15 27.07 -18.81
N ARG A 22 53.96 26.20 -17.81
CA ARG A 22 55.06 25.69 -16.99
C ARG A 22 56.07 24.87 -17.81
N MET A 23 55.59 24.11 -18.78
CA MET A 23 56.46 23.34 -19.68
C MET A 23 57.29 24.27 -20.57
N GLU A 24 56.68 25.30 -21.15
CA GLU A 24 57.38 26.33 -21.94
C GLU A 24 58.44 27.06 -21.11
N GLU A 25 58.12 27.45 -19.87
CA GLU A 25 59.07 28.09 -18.95
C GLU A 25 60.31 27.21 -18.69
N ILE A 26 60.11 25.91 -18.45
CA ILE A 26 61.21 24.97 -18.18
C ILE A 26 61.99 24.64 -19.45
N LEU A 27 61.34 24.49 -20.60
CA LEU A 27 62.03 24.27 -21.88
C LEU A 27 62.92 25.45 -22.27
N ASN A 28 62.54 26.69 -21.92
CA ASN A 28 63.41 27.86 -22.08
C ASN A 28 64.70 27.76 -21.24
N HIS A 29 64.67 27.06 -20.10
CA HIS A 29 65.84 26.82 -19.25
C HIS A 29 66.66 25.60 -19.70
N TYR A 30 66.03 24.63 -20.36
CA TYR A 30 66.64 23.40 -20.87
C TYR A 30 66.40 23.22 -22.38
N PRO A 31 66.95 24.09 -23.25
CA PRO A 31 66.68 24.07 -24.69
C PRO A 31 67.21 22.81 -25.38
N VAL A 32 68.17 22.10 -24.78
CA VAL A 32 68.66 20.80 -25.26
C VAL A 32 67.53 19.79 -25.36
N LEU A 33 66.55 19.86 -24.45
CA LEU A 33 65.40 18.98 -24.50
C LEU A 33 64.62 19.15 -25.79
N GLU A 34 64.59 20.33 -26.43
CA GLU A 34 63.86 20.57 -27.68
C GLU A 34 64.38 19.79 -28.89
N GLN A 35 65.64 19.36 -28.86
CA GLN A 35 66.34 18.69 -29.96
C GLN A 35 65.78 17.27 -30.23
N GLN A 36 66.00 16.77 -31.45
CA GLN A 36 65.66 15.39 -31.82
C GLN A 36 66.52 14.40 -30.99
N GLY A 37 65.88 13.35 -30.45
CA GLY A 37 66.53 12.33 -29.60
C GLY A 37 66.26 12.49 -28.08
N TYR A 38 65.61 13.57 -27.65
CA TYR A 38 65.22 13.81 -26.25
C TYR A 38 63.70 13.67 -26.02
N GLU A 39 62.98 12.99 -26.91
CA GLU A 39 61.52 12.86 -26.85
C GLU A 39 61.04 12.24 -25.53
N HIS A 40 61.75 11.23 -25.02
CA HIS A 40 61.39 10.58 -23.76
C HIS A 40 61.65 11.49 -22.55
N SER A 41 62.72 12.28 -22.55
CA SER A 41 62.98 13.26 -21.48
C SER A 41 61.95 14.40 -21.47
N LYS A 42 61.48 14.85 -22.64
CA LYS A 42 60.33 15.78 -22.74
C LYS A 42 59.05 15.18 -22.16
N GLU A 43 58.81 13.89 -22.42
CA GLU A 43 57.66 13.17 -21.88
C GLU A 43 57.75 13.05 -20.35
N GLN A 44 58.93 12.73 -19.80
CA GLN A 44 59.13 12.72 -18.35
C GLN A 44 58.89 14.10 -17.74
N LEU A 45 59.34 15.18 -18.39
CA LEU A 45 59.02 16.55 -17.98
C LEU A 45 57.52 16.80 -17.93
N TYR A 46 56.79 16.44 -18.99
CA TYR A 46 55.35 16.54 -19.03
C TYR A 46 54.69 15.81 -17.84
N TRP A 47 55.09 14.57 -17.60
CA TRP A 47 54.54 13.78 -16.50
C TRP A 47 54.85 14.34 -15.12
N MET A 48 56.06 14.87 -14.89
CA MET A 48 56.41 15.55 -13.64
C MET A 48 55.51 16.77 -13.38
N LEU A 49 55.23 17.56 -14.42
CA LEU A 49 54.33 18.71 -14.32
C LEU A 49 52.88 18.30 -14.11
N GLN A 50 52.41 17.26 -14.80
CA GLN A 50 51.07 16.70 -14.63
C GLN A 50 50.84 16.18 -13.22
N TRP A 51 51.88 15.62 -12.58
CA TRP A 51 51.85 15.19 -11.17
C TRP A 51 52.08 16.34 -10.18
N GLN A 52 52.03 17.58 -10.66
CA GLN A 52 52.17 18.81 -9.88
C GLN A 52 53.50 18.91 -9.10
N PHE A 53 54.58 18.30 -9.62
CA PHE A 53 55.89 18.52 -9.02
C PHE A 53 56.26 20.00 -9.11
N ASN A 54 56.86 20.53 -8.05
CA ASN A 54 57.35 21.92 -8.06
C ASN A 54 58.58 22.07 -8.96
N ASN A 55 58.87 23.31 -9.38
CA ASN A 55 59.96 23.58 -10.32
C ASN A 55 61.32 23.14 -9.77
N ASP A 56 61.55 23.25 -8.45
CA ASP A 56 62.79 22.80 -7.81
C ASP A 56 63.01 21.29 -7.97
N THR A 57 61.96 20.49 -7.83
CA THR A 57 62.03 19.02 -7.98
C THR A 57 62.28 18.64 -9.43
N VAL A 58 61.63 19.34 -10.37
CA VAL A 58 61.85 19.13 -11.81
C VAL A 58 63.28 19.49 -12.19
N ASN A 59 63.77 20.67 -11.77
CA ASN A 59 65.14 21.11 -12.05
C ASN A 59 66.16 20.15 -11.43
N MET A 60 65.91 19.66 -10.21
CA MET A 60 66.76 18.66 -9.56
C MET A 60 66.89 17.39 -10.40
N LEU A 61 65.77 16.85 -10.92
CA LEU A 61 65.79 15.65 -11.75
C LEU A 61 66.45 15.89 -13.10
N LEU A 62 66.12 16.98 -13.80
CA LEU A 62 66.71 17.30 -15.10
C LEU A 62 68.22 17.60 -15.01
N SER A 63 68.68 18.14 -13.89
CA SER A 63 70.10 18.46 -13.68
C SER A 63 70.92 17.29 -13.14
N SER A 64 70.28 16.18 -12.77
CA SER A 64 70.94 15.03 -12.15
C SER A 64 71.83 14.23 -13.12
N GLY A 65 71.67 14.43 -14.43
CA GLY A 65 72.33 13.59 -15.44
C GLY A 65 71.77 12.15 -15.51
N ALA A 66 70.69 11.87 -14.77
CA ALA A 66 70.01 10.58 -14.81
C ALA A 66 69.50 10.27 -16.23
N SER A 67 69.56 8.99 -16.62
CA SER A 67 68.94 8.58 -17.87
C SER A 67 67.43 8.79 -17.80
N SER A 68 66.76 8.85 -18.94
CA SER A 68 65.31 9.04 -18.96
C SER A 68 64.55 7.89 -18.27
N GLN A 69 65.11 6.67 -18.27
CA GLN A 69 64.58 5.52 -17.53
C GLN A 69 64.75 5.67 -16.01
N ASP A 70 65.92 6.15 -15.58
CA ASP A 70 66.18 6.42 -14.16
C ASP A 70 65.29 7.56 -13.65
N MET A 71 65.02 8.58 -14.48
CA MET A 71 64.09 9.66 -14.13
C MET A 71 62.67 9.14 -13.88
N ASP A 72 62.18 8.20 -14.69
CA ASP A 72 60.85 7.61 -14.49
C ASP A 72 60.76 6.90 -13.12
N PHE A 73 61.81 6.14 -12.80
CA PHE A 73 61.89 5.42 -11.53
C PHE A 73 62.06 6.37 -10.33
N LEU A 74 62.91 7.39 -10.43
CA LEU A 74 63.05 8.41 -9.39
C LEU A 74 61.74 9.18 -9.18
N ARG A 75 61.00 9.50 -10.25
CA ARG A 75 59.69 10.15 -10.19
C ARG A 75 58.66 9.30 -9.40
N LEU A 76 58.66 7.98 -9.60
CA LEU A 76 57.85 7.06 -8.80
C LEU A 76 58.25 7.07 -7.31
N ILE A 77 59.55 7.11 -7.00
CA ILE A 77 60.01 7.19 -5.61
C ILE A 77 59.59 8.53 -4.98
N ILE A 78 59.68 9.65 -5.71
CA ILE A 78 59.22 10.96 -5.22
C ILE A 78 57.73 10.94 -4.91
N PHE A 79 56.92 10.29 -5.76
CA PHE A 79 55.50 10.15 -5.50
C PHE A 79 55.22 9.37 -4.21
N LEU A 80 56.01 8.34 -3.90
CA LEU A 80 55.82 7.48 -2.74
C LEU A 80 56.43 8.04 -1.44
N MET A 81 57.60 8.67 -1.53
CA MET A 81 58.46 8.99 -0.37
C MET A 81 58.81 10.49 -0.28
N GLY A 82 58.43 11.29 -1.28
CA GLY A 82 58.71 12.72 -1.34
C GLY A 82 60.03 13.09 -2.03
N SER A 83 60.13 14.35 -2.44
CA SER A 83 61.27 14.88 -3.20
C SER A 83 62.54 15.05 -2.35
N SER A 84 62.38 15.34 -1.05
CA SER A 84 63.50 15.39 -0.09
C SER A 84 64.18 14.03 0.07
N TYR A 85 63.38 12.96 0.19
CA TYR A 85 63.92 11.60 0.31
C TYR A 85 64.81 11.24 -0.89
N VAL A 86 64.36 11.56 -2.11
CA VAL A 86 65.17 11.32 -3.32
C VAL A 86 66.42 12.20 -3.37
N ARG A 87 66.31 13.46 -2.98
CA ARG A 87 67.44 14.39 -2.88
C ARG A 87 68.54 13.86 -1.98
N ASP A 88 68.19 13.39 -0.78
CA ASP A 88 69.17 12.99 0.22
C ASP A 88 69.79 11.62 -0.07
N ASN A 89 69.04 10.74 -0.74
CA ASN A 89 69.44 9.35 -0.92
C ASN A 89 70.01 9.01 -2.29
N TYR A 90 69.65 9.74 -3.35
CA TYR A 90 69.96 9.32 -4.72
C TYR A 90 70.54 10.42 -5.60
N MET A 91 70.47 11.70 -5.21
CA MET A 91 71.16 12.76 -5.94
C MET A 91 72.66 12.72 -5.63
N ASN A 92 73.49 12.84 -6.67
CA ASN A 92 74.96 12.85 -6.59
C ASN A 92 75.61 11.55 -6.05
N LYS A 93 74.92 10.42 -6.14
CA LYS A 93 75.42 9.09 -5.79
C LYS A 93 75.32 8.17 -7.00
N ASP A 94 76.20 7.16 -7.07
CA ASP A 94 76.12 6.14 -8.12
C ASP A 94 74.79 5.38 -7.99
N PHE A 95 73.97 5.46 -9.05
CA PHE A 95 72.63 4.93 -9.05
C PHE A 95 72.64 3.44 -9.41
N CYS A 96 72.27 2.58 -8.46
CA CYS A 96 72.12 1.14 -8.67
C CYS A 96 70.67 0.71 -8.41
N TYR A 97 69.96 0.31 -9.46
CA TYR A 97 68.52 0.02 -9.43
C TYR A 97 68.12 -1.00 -8.35
N GLU A 98 68.84 -2.12 -8.23
CA GLU A 98 68.52 -3.19 -7.28
C GLU A 98 68.70 -2.76 -5.82
N GLU A 99 69.77 -2.01 -5.53
CA GLU A 99 70.03 -1.48 -4.19
C GLU A 99 68.97 -0.44 -3.82
N VAL A 100 68.60 0.42 -4.76
CA VAL A 100 67.57 1.44 -4.57
C VAL A 100 66.22 0.79 -4.31
N ILE A 101 65.78 -0.20 -5.11
CA ILE A 101 64.52 -0.92 -4.87
C ILE A 101 64.51 -1.55 -3.48
N THR A 102 65.58 -2.25 -3.11
CA THR A 102 65.65 -2.97 -1.85
C THR A 102 65.52 -2.01 -0.67
N LYS A 103 66.21 -0.86 -0.75
CA LYS A 103 66.12 0.19 0.25
C LYS A 103 64.75 0.85 0.29
N VAL A 104 64.21 1.27 -0.85
CA VAL A 104 62.88 1.90 -0.93
C VAL A 104 61.81 0.96 -0.38
N ARG A 105 61.83 -0.33 -0.70
CA ARG A 105 60.87 -1.29 -0.14
C ARG A 105 60.95 -1.39 1.38
N LYS A 106 62.17 -1.42 1.92
CA LYS A 106 62.40 -1.48 3.36
C LYS A 106 61.91 -0.20 4.05
N ASP A 107 62.23 0.95 3.49
CA ASP A 107 61.91 2.26 4.07
C ASP A 107 60.42 2.58 3.91
N LEU A 108 59.79 2.17 2.80
CA LEU A 108 58.35 2.25 2.58
C LEU A 108 57.59 1.36 3.58
N ALA A 109 58.06 0.15 3.85
CA ALA A 109 57.46 -0.75 4.82
C ALA A 109 57.60 -0.27 6.28
N ALA A 110 58.63 0.54 6.56
CA ALA A 110 58.88 1.09 7.89
C ALA A 110 58.26 2.48 8.13
N GLY A 111 57.82 3.18 7.07
CA GLY A 111 57.30 4.55 7.14
C GLY A 111 55.79 4.67 6.96
N ASP A 112 55.29 5.89 7.14
CA ASP A 112 53.86 6.24 7.08
C ASP A 112 53.18 5.86 5.75
N ALA A 113 53.94 5.89 4.65
CA ALA A 113 53.46 5.49 3.32
C ALA A 113 53.10 3.99 3.25
N GLY A 114 53.80 3.13 3.98
CA GLY A 114 53.46 1.71 4.09
C GLY A 114 52.16 1.48 4.85
N GLU A 115 51.93 2.24 5.92
CA GLU A 115 50.67 2.18 6.68
C GLU A 115 49.48 2.66 5.83
N LEU A 116 49.67 3.73 5.05
CA LEU A 116 48.66 4.23 4.10
C LEU A 116 48.33 3.19 3.01
N LEU A 117 49.33 2.52 2.45
CA LEU A 117 49.12 1.45 1.47
C LEU A 117 48.34 0.28 2.07
N GLN A 118 48.63 -0.10 3.31
CA GLN A 118 47.89 -1.15 4.00
C GLN A 118 46.43 -0.73 4.26
N LYS A 119 46.19 0.53 4.66
CA LYS A 119 44.84 1.09 4.80
C LYS A 119 44.07 1.09 3.47
N LEU A 120 44.71 1.49 2.37
CA LEU A 120 44.12 1.44 1.03
C LEU A 120 43.70 0.03 0.64
N LYS A 121 44.57 -0.96 0.85
CA LYS A 121 44.25 -2.36 0.57
C LYS A 121 43.06 -2.85 1.39
N ASN A 122 43.01 -2.51 2.68
CA ASN A 122 41.88 -2.86 3.53
C ASN A 122 40.57 -2.20 3.05
N LEU A 123 40.62 -0.95 2.59
CA LEU A 123 39.46 -0.25 2.04
C LEU A 123 38.99 -0.86 0.71
N GLU A 124 39.91 -1.29 -0.16
CA GLU A 124 39.56 -2.01 -1.39
C GLU A 124 38.87 -3.34 -1.08
N GLU A 125 39.37 -4.09 -0.11
CA GLU A 125 38.73 -5.34 0.35
C GLU A 125 37.35 -5.09 0.96
N GLN A 126 37.18 -4.03 1.74
CA GLN A 126 35.87 -3.62 2.28
C GLN A 126 34.91 -3.22 1.17
N ARG A 127 35.37 -2.44 0.19
CA ARG A 127 34.57 -2.05 -0.96
C ARG A 127 34.10 -3.26 -1.75
N ALA A 128 34.98 -4.23 -2.02
CA ALA A 128 34.61 -5.45 -2.74
C ALA A 128 33.56 -6.28 -1.98
N LYS A 129 33.67 -6.37 -0.64
CA LYS A 129 32.65 -7.02 0.20
C LYS A 129 31.31 -6.29 0.13
N LEU A 130 31.32 -4.96 0.16
CA LEU A 130 30.12 -4.13 0.08
C LEU A 130 29.43 -4.26 -1.28
N GLU A 131 30.21 -4.24 -2.37
CA GLU A 131 29.71 -4.45 -3.74
C GLU A 131 29.06 -5.83 -3.90
N ALA A 132 29.66 -6.88 -3.35
CA ALA A 132 29.08 -8.23 -3.37
C ALA A 132 27.78 -8.32 -2.56
N SER A 133 27.71 -7.67 -1.39
CA SER A 133 26.48 -7.60 -0.59
C SER A 133 25.37 -6.88 -1.35
N TYR A 134 25.69 -5.73 -1.94
CA TYR A 134 24.73 -4.95 -2.71
C TYR A 134 24.20 -5.72 -3.93
N GLU A 135 25.05 -6.48 -4.62
CA GLU A 135 24.63 -7.32 -5.73
C GLU A 135 23.65 -8.43 -5.29
N MET A 136 23.89 -9.04 -4.12
CA MET A 136 22.95 -10.01 -3.54
C MET A 136 21.61 -9.38 -3.18
N ASP A 137 21.61 -8.21 -2.55
CA ASP A 137 20.38 -7.49 -2.18
C ASP A 137 19.57 -7.09 -3.42
N MET A 138 20.24 -6.58 -4.46
CA MET A 138 19.61 -6.24 -5.73
C MET A 138 19.02 -7.46 -6.44
N LYS A 139 19.68 -8.62 -6.35
CA LYS A 139 19.16 -9.88 -6.90
C LYS A 139 17.91 -10.34 -6.14
N PHE A 140 17.93 -10.26 -4.81
CA PHE A 140 16.77 -10.58 -3.97
C PHE A 140 15.57 -9.66 -4.30
N LEU A 141 15.80 -8.35 -4.39
CA LEU A 141 14.76 -7.38 -4.72
C LEU A 141 14.13 -7.64 -6.10
N ARG A 142 14.93 -7.98 -7.11
CA ARG A 142 14.42 -8.37 -8.43
C ARG A 142 13.55 -9.62 -8.35
N GLN A 143 14.01 -10.65 -7.63
CA GLN A 143 13.24 -11.88 -7.48
C GLN A 143 11.92 -11.65 -6.74
N LYS A 144 11.92 -10.81 -5.71
CA LYS A 144 10.70 -10.40 -4.99
C LYS A 144 9.74 -9.67 -5.93
N PHE A 145 10.24 -8.69 -6.69
CA PHE A 145 9.45 -7.93 -7.65
C PHE A 145 8.80 -8.83 -8.72
N ASP A 146 9.56 -9.78 -9.28
CA ASP A 146 9.03 -10.74 -10.26
C ASP A 146 7.98 -11.66 -9.64
N SER A 147 8.18 -12.08 -8.39
CA SER A 147 7.22 -12.91 -7.64
C SER A 147 5.91 -12.17 -7.38
N ASP A 148 6.00 -10.92 -6.91
CA ASP A 148 4.84 -10.07 -6.64
C ASP A 148 4.08 -9.74 -7.93
N LYS A 149 4.79 -9.49 -9.03
CA LYS A 149 4.20 -9.29 -10.36
C LYS A 149 3.41 -10.53 -10.81
N ASN A 150 4.00 -11.72 -10.68
CA ASN A 150 3.32 -12.97 -11.03
C ASN A 150 2.08 -13.23 -10.15
N LEU A 151 2.14 -12.86 -8.87
CA LEU A 151 0.99 -12.96 -7.97
C LEU A 151 -0.13 -12.00 -8.42
N PHE A 152 0.22 -10.76 -8.72
CA PHE A 152 -0.74 -9.76 -9.20
C PHE A 152 -1.41 -10.16 -10.51
N GLU A 153 -0.65 -10.72 -11.46
CA GLU A 153 -1.21 -11.25 -12.72
C GLU A 153 -2.20 -12.40 -12.46
N LYS A 154 -1.90 -13.30 -11.52
CA LYS A 154 -2.83 -14.37 -11.12
C LYS A 154 -4.10 -13.81 -10.49
N ASP A 155 -3.99 -12.87 -9.56
CA ASP A 155 -5.14 -12.24 -8.91
C ASP A 155 -6.04 -11.52 -9.93
N LEU A 156 -5.43 -10.84 -10.91
CA LEU A 156 -6.16 -10.21 -12.01
C LEU A 156 -6.91 -11.25 -12.86
N THR A 157 -6.25 -12.35 -13.25
CA THR A 157 -6.93 -13.41 -14.02
C THR A 157 -8.09 -14.04 -13.24
N HIS A 158 -7.91 -14.31 -11.95
CA HIS A 158 -8.97 -14.83 -11.09
C HIS A 158 -10.13 -13.85 -10.95
N ALA A 159 -9.86 -12.54 -10.79
CA ALA A 159 -10.90 -11.51 -10.75
C ALA A 159 -11.69 -11.43 -12.07
N MET A 160 -11.01 -11.53 -13.21
CA MET A 160 -11.66 -11.58 -14.53
C MET A 160 -12.56 -12.82 -14.67
N GLU A 161 -12.09 -13.99 -14.22
CA GLU A 161 -12.87 -15.23 -14.25
C GLU A 161 -14.10 -15.15 -13.33
N MET A 162 -13.95 -14.62 -12.12
CA MET A 162 -15.08 -14.39 -11.21
C MET A 162 -16.13 -13.45 -11.80
N ASN A 163 -15.71 -12.39 -12.49
CA ASN A 163 -16.64 -11.48 -13.18
C ASN A 163 -17.37 -12.20 -14.33
N ARG A 164 -16.66 -13.01 -15.11
CA ARG A 164 -17.27 -13.82 -16.18
C ARG A 164 -18.32 -14.79 -15.63
N ILE A 165 -18.03 -15.46 -14.52
CA ILE A 165 -18.98 -16.37 -13.86
C ILE A 165 -20.22 -15.61 -13.38
N LYS A 166 -20.05 -14.40 -12.81
CA LYS A 166 -21.17 -13.54 -12.40
C LYS A 166 -22.03 -13.11 -13.58
N GLU A 167 -21.42 -12.71 -14.69
CA GLU A 167 -22.14 -12.35 -15.92
C GLU A 167 -22.94 -13.54 -16.47
N ASP A 168 -22.33 -14.73 -16.54
CA ASP A 168 -23.01 -15.95 -16.98
C ASP A 168 -24.19 -16.31 -16.07
N PHE A 169 -24.04 -16.13 -14.76
CA PHE A 169 -25.12 -16.34 -13.79
C PHE A 169 -26.27 -15.35 -14.01
N HIS A 170 -25.98 -14.06 -14.11
CA HIS A 170 -26.99 -13.03 -14.38
C HIS A 170 -27.71 -13.25 -15.72
N MET A 171 -26.99 -13.67 -16.76
CA MET A 171 -27.60 -13.98 -18.06
C MET A 171 -28.54 -15.18 -17.98
N LYS A 172 -28.18 -16.23 -17.21
CA LYS A 172 -29.08 -17.37 -16.96
C LYS A 172 -30.32 -16.97 -16.17
N GLU A 173 -30.17 -16.20 -15.10
CA GLU A 173 -31.31 -15.71 -14.31
C GLU A 173 -32.23 -14.82 -15.16
N LYS A 174 -31.66 -13.89 -15.92
CA LYS A 174 -32.42 -13.04 -16.84
C LYS A 174 -33.18 -13.86 -17.89
N GLY A 175 -32.57 -14.94 -18.39
CA GLY A 175 -33.23 -15.90 -19.29
C GLY A 175 -34.46 -16.53 -18.65
N LYS A 176 -34.34 -17.07 -17.44
CA LYS A 176 -35.47 -17.66 -16.68
C LYS A 176 -36.58 -16.64 -16.44
N LEU A 177 -36.24 -15.44 -15.98
CA LEU A 177 -37.23 -14.37 -15.74
C LEU A 177 -37.96 -13.96 -17.02
N MET A 178 -37.27 -13.93 -18.16
CA MET A 178 -37.90 -13.64 -19.45
C MET A 178 -38.88 -14.73 -19.88
N GLU A 179 -38.58 -16.00 -19.58
CA GLU A 179 -39.47 -17.13 -19.84
C GLU A 179 -40.72 -17.08 -18.95
N GLU A 180 -40.55 -16.88 -17.63
CA GLU A 180 -41.66 -16.68 -16.69
C GLU A 180 -42.54 -15.48 -17.08
N LEU A 181 -41.94 -14.37 -17.52
CA LEU A 181 -42.69 -13.21 -18.01
C LEU A 181 -43.49 -13.52 -19.29
N ALA A 182 -42.97 -14.39 -20.16
CA ALA A 182 -43.70 -14.81 -21.36
C ALA A 182 -44.88 -15.72 -21.01
N GLU A 183 -44.73 -16.61 -20.04
CA GLU A 183 -45.80 -17.46 -19.52
C GLU A 183 -46.90 -16.63 -18.86
N LEU A 184 -46.53 -15.71 -17.96
CA LEU A 184 -47.49 -14.81 -17.30
C LEU A 184 -48.25 -13.92 -18.29
N ARG A 185 -47.61 -13.52 -19.40
CA ARG A 185 -48.29 -12.78 -20.47
C ARG A 185 -49.35 -13.64 -21.16
N LYS A 186 -49.03 -14.89 -21.48
CA LYS A 186 -50.01 -15.85 -22.05
C LYS A 186 -51.16 -16.09 -21.09
N GLU A 187 -50.88 -16.36 -19.82
CA GLU A 187 -51.94 -16.54 -18.81
C GLU A 187 -52.81 -15.30 -18.69
N LYS A 188 -52.22 -14.11 -18.66
CA LYS A 188 -52.97 -12.85 -18.60
C LYS A 188 -53.89 -12.68 -19.81
N GLU A 189 -53.42 -13.03 -21.00
CA GLU A 189 -54.23 -13.01 -22.23
C GLU A 189 -55.40 -14.00 -22.13
N GLU A 190 -55.16 -15.23 -21.66
CA GLU A 190 -56.19 -16.25 -21.44
C GLU A 190 -57.24 -15.81 -20.40
N TYR A 191 -56.80 -15.30 -19.23
CA TYR A 191 -57.71 -14.76 -18.21
C TYR A 191 -58.51 -13.58 -18.73
N SER A 192 -57.91 -12.70 -19.53
CA SER A 192 -58.61 -11.57 -20.13
C SER A 192 -59.68 -12.01 -21.14
N ALA A 193 -59.39 -13.04 -21.93
CA ALA A 193 -60.35 -13.63 -22.86
C ALA A 193 -61.51 -14.30 -22.11
N ARG A 194 -61.19 -15.03 -21.03
CA ARG A 194 -62.19 -15.67 -20.17
C ARG A 194 -63.08 -14.66 -19.44
N LEU A 195 -62.52 -13.55 -18.96
CA LEU A 195 -63.30 -12.47 -18.36
C LEU A 195 -64.29 -11.87 -19.36
N LYS A 196 -63.84 -11.56 -20.59
CA LYS A 196 -64.73 -11.07 -21.66
C LYS A 196 -65.86 -12.07 -21.96
N TYR A 197 -65.56 -13.36 -21.97
CA TYR A 197 -66.57 -14.40 -22.14
C TYR A 197 -67.60 -14.39 -21.01
N LEU A 198 -67.16 -14.38 -19.75
CA LEU A 198 -68.04 -14.36 -18.57
C LEU A 198 -68.85 -13.07 -18.45
N GLU A 199 -68.29 -11.93 -18.86
CA GLU A 199 -69.01 -10.65 -18.93
C GLU A 199 -70.11 -10.69 -19.99
N ALA A 200 -69.82 -11.26 -21.17
CA ALA A 200 -70.82 -11.46 -22.22
C ALA A 200 -71.92 -12.44 -21.77
N GLU A 201 -71.56 -13.52 -21.11
CA GLU A 201 -72.51 -14.50 -20.55
C GLU A 201 -73.37 -13.89 -19.44
N ASN A 202 -72.77 -13.17 -18.49
CA ASN A 202 -73.52 -12.43 -17.46
C ASN A 202 -74.47 -11.40 -18.08
N SER A 203 -74.07 -10.74 -19.16
CA SER A 203 -74.93 -9.79 -19.87
C SER A 203 -76.13 -10.50 -20.48
N ARG A 204 -75.93 -11.67 -21.12
CA ARG A 204 -77.01 -12.53 -21.63
C ARG A 204 -77.95 -13.02 -20.53
N ILE A 205 -77.39 -13.44 -19.39
CA ILE A 205 -78.18 -13.88 -18.23
C ILE A 205 -79.01 -12.72 -17.67
N ARG A 206 -78.43 -11.51 -17.56
CA ARG A 206 -79.16 -10.31 -17.13
C ARG A 206 -80.27 -9.93 -18.09
N GLU A 207 -80.04 -10.02 -19.40
CA GLU A 207 -81.06 -9.79 -20.43
C GLU A 207 -82.19 -10.82 -20.30
N SER A 208 -81.85 -12.11 -20.17
CA SER A 208 -82.81 -13.19 -19.93
C SER A 208 -83.62 -12.98 -18.64
N HIS A 209 -82.97 -12.60 -17.53
CA HIS A 209 -83.65 -12.27 -16.28
C HIS A 209 -84.53 -11.02 -16.41
N HIS A 210 -84.11 -10.00 -17.17
CA HIS A 210 -84.91 -8.80 -17.41
C HIS A 210 -86.15 -9.11 -18.25
N ASP A 211 -86.03 -10.00 -19.23
CA ASP A 211 -87.15 -10.48 -20.04
C ASP A 211 -88.08 -11.39 -19.23
N GLN A 212 -87.54 -12.22 -18.33
CA GLN A 212 -88.33 -12.97 -17.35
C GLN A 212 -89.02 -12.06 -16.32
N GLU A 213 -88.37 -11.00 -15.83
CA GLU A 213 -88.99 -10.00 -14.95
C GLU A 213 -90.08 -9.21 -15.66
N LYS A 214 -89.92 -8.88 -16.95
CA LYS A 214 -91.01 -8.30 -17.76
C LYS A 214 -92.19 -9.26 -17.87
N ASN A 215 -91.93 -10.57 -17.97
CA ASN A 215 -92.97 -11.61 -17.97
C ASN A 215 -93.55 -11.88 -16.57
N MET A 216 -92.83 -11.54 -15.49
CA MET A 216 -93.27 -11.64 -14.09
C MET A 216 -93.77 -10.33 -13.49
N LYS A 217 -93.88 -9.23 -14.27
CA LYS A 217 -94.59 -8.01 -13.85
C LYS A 217 -96.11 -8.20 -13.87
N THR A 218 -96.55 -9.11 -13.01
CA THR A 218 -97.78 -9.05 -12.23
C THR A 218 -97.41 -9.30 -10.76
N GLY A 219 -96.92 -8.27 -10.05
CA GLY A 219 -96.91 -8.24 -8.59
C GLY A 219 -95.57 -7.99 -7.87
N PHE A 220 -95.45 -6.78 -7.32
CA PHE A 220 -94.63 -6.30 -6.19
C PHE A 220 -93.09 -6.14 -6.31
N PRO A 221 -92.54 -4.95 -5.93
CA PRO A 221 -91.10 -4.74 -5.82
C PRO A 221 -90.57 -5.19 -4.44
N MET A 222 -89.44 -5.89 -4.44
CA MET A 222 -88.69 -6.30 -3.25
C MET A 222 -87.51 -5.33 -3.04
N GLU A 223 -87.48 -4.60 -1.90
CA GLU A 223 -86.38 -3.72 -1.52
C GLU A 223 -85.21 -4.50 -0.89
N ILE A 224 -83.99 -4.25 -1.38
CA ILE A 224 -82.74 -4.80 -0.82
C ILE A 224 -82.20 -3.86 0.29
N PRO A 225 -81.85 -4.32 1.52
CA PRO A 225 -81.45 -3.42 2.60
C PRO A 225 -80.03 -2.85 2.42
N LYS A 226 -79.91 -1.50 2.46
CA LYS A 226 -78.66 -0.71 2.30
C LYS A 226 -77.89 -0.42 3.60
N THR A 227 -77.87 -1.28 4.61
CA THR A 227 -77.35 -0.89 5.95
C THR A 227 -75.95 -1.42 6.31
N ARG A 228 -75.32 -2.30 5.53
CA ARG A 228 -74.02 -2.91 5.92
C ARG A 228 -72.77 -2.09 5.59
N LYS A 229 -72.85 -1.15 4.64
CA LYS A 229 -71.68 -0.37 4.17
C LYS A 229 -71.21 0.70 5.17
N GLY A 230 -72.14 1.43 5.81
CA GLY A 230 -71.79 2.58 6.67
C GLY A 230 -70.98 2.23 7.91
N PHE A 231 -71.26 1.09 8.55
CA PHE A 231 -70.54 0.64 9.75
C PHE A 231 -69.07 0.29 9.45
N TRP A 232 -68.80 -0.37 8.32
CA TRP A 232 -67.46 -0.76 7.89
C TRP A 232 -66.55 0.44 7.62
N PHE A 233 -67.05 1.49 6.96
CA PHE A 233 -66.26 2.69 6.67
C PHE A 233 -65.91 3.50 7.93
N SER A 234 -66.79 3.55 8.93
CA SER A 234 -66.53 4.26 10.19
C SER A 234 -65.43 3.59 11.03
N LYS A 235 -65.41 2.25 11.08
CA LYS A 235 -64.40 1.45 11.80
C LYS A 235 -63.04 1.51 11.10
N LEU A 236 -63.03 1.55 9.77
CA LEU A 236 -61.80 1.69 8.98
C LEU A 236 -61.14 3.06 9.15
N ARG A 237 -61.92 4.15 9.21
CA ARG A 237 -61.39 5.51 9.45
C ARG A 237 -60.75 5.67 10.84
N ARG A 238 -61.33 5.08 11.89
CA ARG A 238 -60.74 5.13 13.25
C ARG A 238 -59.38 4.42 13.29
N ARG A 239 -59.30 3.21 12.73
CA ARG A 239 -58.03 2.44 12.64
C ARG A 239 -56.93 3.17 11.85
N GLN A 240 -57.30 3.88 10.79
CA GLN A 240 -56.34 4.68 10.02
C GLN A 240 -55.84 5.91 10.79
N LYS A 241 -56.67 6.52 11.65
CA LYS A 241 -56.26 7.65 12.49
C LYS A 241 -55.28 7.19 13.57
N ASP A 242 -55.59 6.10 14.27
CA ASP A 242 -54.72 5.54 15.32
C ASP A 242 -53.35 5.11 14.76
N LYS A 243 -53.31 4.54 13.54
CA LYS A 243 -52.04 4.18 12.88
C LYS A 243 -51.17 5.41 12.61
N LYS A 244 -51.77 6.49 12.09
CA LYS A 244 -51.03 7.74 11.81
C LYS A 244 -50.49 8.40 13.07
N GLU A 245 -51.22 8.34 14.18
CA GLU A 245 -50.78 8.92 15.45
C GLU A 245 -49.61 8.13 16.08
N LYS A 246 -49.62 6.79 15.97
CA LYS A 246 -48.48 5.94 16.35
C LYS A 246 -47.23 6.18 15.51
N ASP A 247 -47.39 6.27 14.19
CA ASP A 247 -46.28 6.55 13.27
C ASP A 247 -45.63 7.91 13.60
N LEU A 248 -46.43 8.88 14.04
CA LEU A 248 -45.96 10.21 14.44
C LEU A 248 -45.07 10.16 15.71
N ILE A 249 -45.36 9.27 16.66
CA ILE A 249 -44.55 9.07 17.87
C ILE A 249 -43.17 8.53 17.48
N TYR A 250 -43.12 7.54 16.60
CA TYR A 250 -41.85 7.00 16.10
C TYR A 250 -41.04 8.05 15.33
N VAL A 251 -41.68 8.83 14.44
CA VAL A 251 -40.99 9.91 13.71
C VAL A 251 -40.44 10.98 14.65
N ARG A 252 -41.11 11.29 15.77
CA ARG A 252 -40.56 12.18 16.80
C ARG A 252 -39.36 11.55 17.50
N ALA A 253 -39.45 10.28 17.89
CA ALA A 253 -38.34 9.58 18.54
C ALA A 253 -37.09 9.50 17.65
N VAL A 254 -37.23 9.32 16.33
CA VAL A 254 -36.10 9.32 15.38
C VAL A 254 -35.44 10.71 15.25
N LYS A 255 -36.21 11.79 15.44
CA LYS A 255 -35.69 13.17 15.37
C LYS A 255 -34.99 13.59 16.67
N ASP A 256 -35.30 12.94 17.79
CA ASP A 256 -34.66 13.18 19.07
C ASP A 256 -33.36 12.36 19.18
N ASN A 257 -32.21 13.02 19.35
CA ASN A 257 -30.90 12.37 19.52
C ASN A 257 -30.73 11.61 20.86
N GLY A 258 -31.81 11.40 21.61
CA GLY A 258 -31.79 10.78 22.94
C GLY A 258 -31.97 9.25 22.93
N TYR A 259 -32.24 8.64 21.78
CA TYR A 259 -32.49 7.20 21.65
C TYR A 259 -31.30 6.48 21.03
N SER A 260 -30.98 5.28 21.54
CA SER A 260 -30.06 4.36 20.87
C SER A 260 -30.70 3.73 19.63
N ILE A 261 -29.86 3.23 18.71
CA ILE A 261 -30.32 2.56 17.49
C ILE A 261 -31.24 1.38 17.83
N ASP A 262 -30.89 0.60 18.86
CA ASP A 262 -31.68 -0.55 19.30
C ASP A 262 -33.03 -0.14 19.92
N GLN A 263 -33.08 0.99 20.63
CA GLN A 263 -34.33 1.55 21.15
C GLN A 263 -35.25 2.01 20.02
N LEU A 264 -34.70 2.61 18.96
CA LEU A 264 -35.47 3.02 17.78
C LEU A 264 -36.01 1.80 17.02
N GLN A 265 -35.20 0.77 16.80
CA GLN A 265 -35.66 -0.48 16.18
C GLN A 265 -36.79 -1.12 17.00
N PHE A 266 -36.65 -1.13 18.31
CA PHE A 266 -37.67 -1.65 19.22
C PHE A 266 -38.97 -0.82 19.19
N LEU A 267 -38.87 0.51 19.15
CA LEU A 267 -40.04 1.38 19.01
C LEU A 267 -40.76 1.19 17.68
N LYS A 268 -40.01 1.03 16.57
CA LYS A 268 -40.59 0.72 15.25
C LYS A 268 -41.39 -0.58 15.32
N PHE A 269 -40.82 -1.62 15.92
CA PHE A 269 -41.51 -2.88 16.13
C PHE A 269 -42.79 -2.70 16.97
N ALA A 270 -42.72 -1.93 18.07
CA ALA A 270 -43.87 -1.64 18.92
C ALA A 270 -44.98 -0.84 18.21
N THR A 271 -44.66 0.04 17.26
CA THR A 271 -45.66 0.75 16.44
C THR A 271 -46.45 -0.16 15.51
N GLU A 272 -45.78 -1.18 14.96
CA GLU A 272 -46.35 -2.16 14.04
C GLU A 272 -47.14 -3.24 14.79
N SER A 273 -46.82 -3.44 16.07
CA SER A 273 -47.48 -4.39 16.95
C SER A 273 -48.76 -3.80 17.56
N GLY A 274 -49.76 -4.64 17.83
CA GLY A 274 -51.13 -4.25 18.21
C GLY A 274 -51.32 -3.45 19.53
N ILE A 275 -50.27 -2.86 20.08
CA ILE A 275 -50.21 -2.05 21.31
C ILE A 275 -51.06 -0.78 21.18
N THR A 276 -51.64 -0.25 22.25
CA THR A 276 -52.44 1.00 22.19
C THR A 276 -51.55 2.26 22.10
N LEU A 277 -52.13 3.40 21.69
CA LEU A 277 -51.39 4.67 21.57
C LEU A 277 -50.74 5.10 22.90
N SER A 278 -51.49 4.98 24.01
CA SER A 278 -51.02 5.34 25.36
C SER A 278 -49.87 4.48 25.88
N GLU A 279 -49.87 3.19 25.52
CA GLU A 279 -48.80 2.25 25.88
C GLU A 279 -47.52 2.56 25.07
N LEU A 280 -47.67 2.95 23.81
CA LEU A 280 -46.57 3.39 22.97
C LEU A 280 -45.96 4.73 23.45
N GLU A 281 -46.77 5.69 23.91
CA GLU A 281 -46.28 6.92 24.54
C GLU A 281 -45.45 6.64 25.80
N THR A 282 -45.81 5.59 26.54
CA THR A 282 -45.06 5.17 27.74
C THR A 282 -43.71 4.55 27.37
N LEU A 283 -43.63 3.84 26.24
CA LEU A 283 -42.39 3.27 25.72
C LEU A 283 -41.49 4.33 25.08
N ALA A 284 -42.07 5.38 24.50
CA ALA A 284 -41.36 6.48 23.84
C ALA A 284 -40.78 7.49 24.85
N ASN A 285 -39.91 7.00 25.74
CA ASN A 285 -39.13 7.82 26.67
C ASN A 285 -37.65 7.43 26.59
N PRO A 286 -36.75 8.34 26.17
CA PRO A 286 -35.34 8.03 25.95
C PRO A 286 -34.59 7.65 27.24
N LYS A 287 -35.13 7.99 28.41
CA LYS A 287 -34.55 7.65 29.71
C LYS A 287 -34.78 6.20 30.14
N ILE A 288 -35.59 5.43 29.40
CA ILE A 288 -35.90 4.03 29.74
C ILE A 288 -34.88 3.13 29.02
N PRO A 289 -34.06 2.34 29.73
CA PRO A 289 -33.15 1.39 29.11
C PRO A 289 -33.90 0.33 28.28
N LEU A 290 -33.27 -0.17 27.21
CA LEU A 290 -33.85 -1.17 26.30
C LEU A 290 -34.40 -2.41 27.02
N ALA A 291 -33.70 -2.93 28.03
CA ALA A 291 -34.15 -4.06 28.84
C ALA A 291 -35.51 -3.80 29.52
N ARG A 292 -35.70 -2.58 30.03
CA ARG A 292 -36.96 -2.17 30.67
C ARG A 292 -38.05 -1.90 29.65
N MET A 293 -37.72 -1.40 28.45
CA MET A 293 -38.66 -1.29 27.32
C MET A 293 -39.16 -2.65 26.87
N LYS A 294 -38.25 -3.65 26.72
CA LYS A 294 -38.60 -5.05 26.42
C LYS A 294 -39.57 -5.60 27.47
N LEU A 295 -39.29 -5.40 28.77
CA LEU A 295 -40.14 -5.88 29.86
C LEU A 295 -41.53 -5.21 29.89
N LEU A 296 -41.61 -3.89 29.69
CA LEU A 296 -42.90 -3.18 29.59
C LEU A 296 -43.72 -3.65 28.40
N CYS A 297 -43.07 -3.86 27.26
CA CYS A 297 -43.71 -4.36 26.05
C CYS A 297 -44.25 -5.79 26.24
N LYS A 298 -43.51 -6.67 26.94
CA LYS A 298 -43.99 -8.00 27.35
C LYS A 298 -45.28 -7.90 28.16
N LEU A 299 -45.34 -7.00 29.16
CA LEU A 299 -46.55 -6.78 29.96
C LEU A 299 -47.74 -6.28 29.11
N PHE A 300 -47.49 -5.41 28.13
CA PHE A 300 -48.54 -4.92 27.23
C PHE A 300 -49.05 -6.04 26.30
N PHE A 301 -48.17 -6.86 25.73
CA PHE A 301 -48.56 -7.97 24.87
C PHE A 301 -49.35 -9.05 25.62
N SER A 302 -48.96 -9.38 26.85
CA SER A 302 -49.72 -10.31 27.70
C SER A 302 -51.14 -9.81 27.99
N ARG A 303 -51.35 -8.50 28.13
CA ARG A 303 -52.69 -7.92 28.34
C ARG A 303 -53.60 -8.00 27.11
N HIS A 304 -53.01 -7.97 25.91
CA HIS A 304 -53.76 -8.02 24.65
C HIS A 304 -53.81 -9.43 24.03
N GLY A 305 -53.25 -10.44 24.70
CA GLY A 305 -53.24 -11.84 24.22
C GLY A 305 -52.42 -12.04 22.94
N ILE A 306 -51.36 -11.24 22.75
CA ILE A 306 -50.49 -11.29 21.56
C ILE A 306 -49.29 -12.18 21.89
N GLU A 307 -49.05 -13.23 21.10
CA GLU A 307 -47.89 -14.13 21.25
C GLU A 307 -46.57 -13.35 21.02
N GLN A 308 -45.58 -13.62 21.88
CA GLN A 308 -44.30 -12.90 21.86
C GLN A 308 -43.50 -13.23 20.59
N PRO A 309 -42.87 -12.24 19.93
CA PRO A 309 -41.98 -12.46 18.79
C PRO A 309 -40.50 -12.54 19.16
N PHE A 310 -40.13 -12.39 20.44
CA PHE A 310 -38.73 -12.45 20.88
C PHE A 310 -38.50 -13.71 21.72
N PRO A 311 -37.56 -14.60 21.34
CA PRO A 311 -37.14 -15.71 22.20
C PRO A 311 -36.52 -15.17 23.50
N GLU A 312 -36.67 -15.92 24.58
CA GLU A 312 -36.02 -15.63 25.86
C GLU A 312 -34.50 -15.76 25.66
N GLU A 313 -33.76 -14.67 25.83
CA GLU A 313 -32.34 -14.78 26.17
C GLU A 313 -32.31 -15.26 27.63
N GLU A 314 -31.89 -16.52 27.82
CA GLU A 314 -31.61 -17.09 29.13
C GLU A 314 -30.58 -16.19 29.83
N ASN A 315 -31.01 -15.54 30.91
CA ASN A 315 -30.08 -14.95 31.86
C ASN A 315 -29.48 -16.10 32.68
N GLU A 316 -28.33 -16.63 32.28
CA GLU A 316 -27.42 -17.33 33.20
C GLU A 316 -26.46 -16.29 33.79
N ASP A 317 -26.91 -15.61 34.84
CA ASP A 317 -26.01 -14.93 35.77
C ASP A 317 -25.54 -15.93 36.83
N GLU A 318 -24.22 -16.05 36.92
CA GLU A 318 -23.42 -16.15 38.14
C GLU A 318 -23.78 -17.20 39.21
N SER A 319 -22.93 -18.22 39.32
CA SER A 319 -22.52 -18.73 40.63
C SER A 319 -21.03 -19.09 40.65
N GLU A 320 -20.27 -18.30 41.40
CA GLU A 320 -18.90 -18.56 41.84
C GLU A 320 -18.76 -19.91 42.57
N ASN A 321 -17.73 -20.70 42.25
CA ASN A 321 -16.56 -20.96 43.12
C ASN A 321 -15.80 -22.26 42.81
N ALA A 322 -14.47 -22.10 42.81
CA ALA A 322 -13.43 -23.01 43.27
C ALA A 322 -13.28 -24.41 42.63
N SER A 323 -12.16 -24.64 41.93
CA SER A 323 -10.94 -25.24 42.52
C SER A 323 -10.03 -25.84 41.44
N ASP A 324 -8.74 -25.53 41.55
CA ASP A 324 -7.55 -26.34 41.17
C ASP A 324 -7.61 -27.26 39.94
N SER A 325 -6.74 -27.00 38.96
CA SER A 325 -5.44 -27.68 38.92
C SER A 325 -4.58 -27.20 37.75
N ASP A 326 -3.40 -26.69 38.10
CA ASP A 326 -2.11 -26.86 37.42
C ASP A 326 -2.08 -27.58 36.05
N HIS A 327 -1.55 -26.90 35.02
CA HIS A 327 -0.14 -27.06 34.67
C HIS A 327 0.31 -26.18 33.49
N LYS A 328 1.39 -25.45 33.77
CA LYS A 328 2.60 -25.25 32.97
C LYS A 328 2.50 -24.51 31.62
N ILE A 329 3.05 -23.29 31.62
CA ILE A 329 4.38 -22.92 31.03
C ILE A 329 4.21 -22.49 29.56
N THR A 330 4.63 -21.34 29.09
CA THR A 330 5.36 -20.17 29.63
C THR A 330 5.36 -19.10 28.53
N SER A 331 5.37 -17.82 28.94
CA SER A 331 6.25 -16.73 28.48
C SER A 331 6.27 -16.34 26.99
N PHE A 332 6.37 -15.07 26.59
CA PHE A 332 6.64 -13.78 27.23
C PHE A 332 6.37 -12.78 26.08
N SER A 333 5.47 -11.82 26.23
CA SER A 333 5.75 -10.44 26.66
C SER A 333 6.40 -9.57 25.57
N GLU A 334 5.57 -8.68 25.05
CA GLU A 334 5.93 -7.39 24.49
C GLU A 334 6.64 -6.48 25.51
N GLU A 335 7.20 -5.41 24.95
CA GLU A 335 7.67 -4.15 25.56
C GLU A 335 9.10 -4.09 26.10
N ASN A 336 9.88 -3.19 25.49
CA ASN A 336 10.42 -2.05 26.22
C ASN A 336 10.84 -0.93 25.25
N GLU A 337 10.02 0.13 25.21
CA GLU A 337 10.45 1.52 24.99
C GLU A 337 10.92 2.12 26.33
N LYS A 338 12.06 2.81 26.31
CA LYS A 338 12.52 3.92 27.18
C LYS A 338 13.96 4.23 26.74
N ASP A 339 14.28 5.37 26.14
CA ASP A 339 14.23 6.76 26.65
C ASP A 339 15.17 6.94 27.86
N GLU A 340 16.41 7.35 27.59
CA GLU A 340 17.28 8.05 28.53
C GLU A 340 18.03 9.18 27.82
N ARG A 341 18.18 10.27 28.57
CA ARG A 341 18.45 11.65 28.18
C ARG A 341 19.93 12.01 28.13
N GLU A 342 20.16 13.17 27.53
CA GLU A 342 21.27 14.11 27.70
C GLU A 342 21.86 14.16 29.13
N ASP A 343 23.20 14.20 29.25
CA ASP A 343 23.94 15.41 29.66
C ASP A 343 25.48 15.19 29.78
N VAL A 344 26.23 16.04 29.05
CA VAL A 344 27.31 16.94 29.52
C VAL A 344 28.69 16.43 30.01
N ASN A 345 29.75 16.78 29.24
CA ASN A 345 31.02 17.49 29.62
C ASN A 345 32.18 17.08 28.67
N GLU A 346 32.73 18.00 27.88
CA GLU A 346 33.93 18.82 28.18
C GLU A 346 35.20 18.00 28.51
N GLU A 347 36.04 17.76 27.49
CA GLU A 347 37.45 18.21 27.40
C GLU A 347 37.97 18.11 25.95
#